data_AF-A0AAW7YWL8-F1
#
_entry.id   AF-A0AAW7YWL8-F1
#
_cell.length_a   1.000
_cell.length_b   1.000
_cell.length_c   1.000
_cell.angle_alpha   90.00
_cell.angle_beta   90.00
_cell.angle_gamma   90.00
#
_symmetry.space_group_name_H-M   'P 1'
#
loop_
_entity.id
_entity.type
_entity.pdbx_description
1 polymer ?
#
loop_
_entity_poly.entity_id
_entity_poly.type
_entity_poly.pdbx_seq_one_letter_code
_entity_poly.pdbx_strand_id
1 'polypeptide(L)'
;QLNFLQHIYRALKPDGKARAAVVLPDNVLFESGIGAKIREDLMDKCDLHTILRLPTGIFYAQGVKTNVLFFNRGTDDKDNTK
;
A
#
# COMPACT_ATOMS: atom_id res chain seq x y z
N GLN A 1 3.98 10.57 -3.49
CA GLN A 1 3.93 9.39 -2.58
C GLN A 1 3.15 8.25 -3.21
N LEU A 2 1.94 8.50 -3.73
CA LEU A 2 1.15 7.52 -4.46
C LEU A 2 1.89 6.87 -5.65
N ASN A 3 2.72 7.65 -6.38
CA ASN A 3 3.55 7.11 -7.47
C ASN A 3 4.55 6.04 -7.02
N PHE A 4 5.10 6.15 -5.80
CA PHE A 4 6.00 5.13 -5.27
C PHE A 4 5.26 3.85 -4.92
N LEU A 5 4.08 3.97 -4.28
CA LEU A 5 3.22 2.83 -4.04
C LEU A 5 2.88 2.11 -5.35
N GLN A 6 2.47 2.87 -6.37
CA GLN A 6 2.21 2.36 -7.71
C GLN A 6 3.41 1.67 -8.36
N HIS A 7 4.59 2.26 -8.23
CA HIS A 7 5.80 1.65 -8.75
C HIS A 7 6.11 0.32 -8.07
N ILE A 8 6.00 0.24 -6.74
CA ILE A 8 6.31 -0.96 -5.96
C ILE A 8 5.40 -2.11 -6.36
N TYR A 9 4.08 -1.96 -6.29
CA TYR A 9 3.18 -3.11 -6.54
C TYR A 9 3.19 -3.55 -8.01
N ARG A 10 3.51 -2.65 -8.96
CA ARG A 10 3.69 -3.00 -10.38
C ARG A 10 5.03 -3.69 -10.67
N ALA A 11 6.04 -3.48 -9.82
CA ALA A 11 7.34 -4.13 -9.95
C ALA A 11 7.37 -5.54 -9.33
N LEU A 12 6.39 -5.88 -8.48
CA LEU A 12 6.28 -7.23 -7.91
C LEU A 12 5.92 -8.26 -9.00
N LYS A 13 6.52 -9.45 -8.89
CA LYS A 13 6.23 -10.57 -9.79
C LYS A 13 4.80 -11.06 -9.58
N PRO A 14 3.97 -11.21 -10.63
CA PRO A 14 2.62 -11.74 -10.53
C PRO A 14 2.61 -13.27 -10.48
N ASP A 15 3.24 -13.85 -9.45
CA ASP A 15 3.38 -15.30 -9.26
C ASP A 15 2.66 -15.83 -8.01
N GLY A 16 1.90 -14.94 -7.33
CA GLY A 16 1.22 -15.26 -6.07
C GLY A 16 2.13 -15.40 -4.85
N LYS A 17 3.45 -15.19 -5.00
CA LYS A 17 4.45 -15.37 -3.93
C LYS A 17 5.21 -14.09 -3.61
N ALA A 18 5.26 -13.13 -4.54
CA ALA A 18 5.88 -11.84 -4.28
C ALA A 18 5.11 -11.04 -3.23
N ARG A 19 5.83 -10.40 -2.30
CA ARG A 19 5.28 -9.66 -1.17
C ARG A 19 6.04 -8.38 -0.90
N ALA A 20 5.38 -7.37 -0.37
CA ALA A 20 6.00 -6.12 0.03
C ALA A 20 5.41 -5.58 1.34
N ALA A 21 6.24 -4.81 2.05
CA ALA A 21 5.83 -3.98 3.17
C ALA A 21 6.32 -2.56 2.91
N VAL A 22 5.40 -1.59 2.90
CA VAL A 22 5.72 -0.19 2.54
C VAL A 22 5.29 0.76 3.63
N VAL A 23 6.22 1.60 4.10
CA VAL A 23 5.95 2.68 5.06
C VAL A 23 5.43 3.90 4.31
N LEU A 24 4.23 4.35 4.65
CA LEU A 24 3.55 5.47 3.99
C LEU A 24 2.92 6.40 5.03
N PRO A 25 2.86 7.71 4.76
CA PRO A 25 2.11 8.63 5.59
C PRO A 25 0.60 8.42 5.47
N ASP A 26 -0.14 8.89 6.48
CA ASP A 26 -1.57 8.62 6.63
C ASP A 26 -2.42 9.13 5.46
N ASN A 27 -1.99 10.21 4.78
CA ASN A 27 -2.68 10.78 3.61
C ASN A 27 -2.93 9.76 2.50
N VAL A 28 -2.03 8.80 2.30
CA VAL A 28 -2.19 7.77 1.26
C VAL A 28 -3.46 6.93 1.49
N LEU A 29 -3.91 6.78 2.73
CA LEU A 29 -5.08 5.99 3.08
C LEU A 29 -6.42 6.71 2.85
N PHE A 30 -6.44 8.06 2.82
CA PHE A 30 -7.69 8.83 2.77
C PHE A 30 -7.77 9.86 1.64
N GLU A 31 -6.69 10.13 0.91
CA GLU A 31 -6.69 11.08 -0.20
C GLU A 31 -7.75 10.68 -1.25
N SER A 32 -8.58 11.64 -1.65
CA SER A 32 -9.66 11.44 -2.63
C SER A 32 -9.15 11.55 -4.08
N GLY A 33 -10.03 11.32 -5.06
CA GLY A 33 -9.68 11.43 -6.47
C GLY A 33 -8.70 10.34 -6.93
N ILE A 34 -7.50 10.73 -7.35
CA ILE A 34 -6.48 9.80 -7.85
C ILE A 34 -6.01 8.84 -6.74
N GLY A 35 -5.97 9.29 -5.48
CA GLY A 35 -5.62 8.43 -4.34
C GLY A 35 -6.57 7.25 -4.17
N ALA A 36 -7.88 7.48 -4.34
CA ALA A 36 -8.88 6.42 -4.29
C ALA A 36 -8.68 5.38 -5.40
N LYS A 37 -8.48 5.85 -6.65
CA LYS A 37 -8.22 4.96 -7.79
C LYS A 37 -6.97 4.10 -7.62
N ILE A 38 -5.91 4.65 -7.01
CA ILE A 38 -4.67 3.88 -6.76
C ILE A 38 -4.87 2.85 -5.64
N ARG A 39 -5.70 3.14 -4.64
CA ARG A 39 -6.06 2.16 -3.60
C ARG A 39 -6.92 1.04 -4.17
N GLU A 40 -7.89 1.36 -5.02
CA GLU A 40 -8.67 0.38 -5.77
C GLU A 40 -7.75 -0.50 -6.63
N ASP A 41 -6.86 0.10 -7.44
CA ASP A 41 -5.91 -0.66 -8.28
C ASP A 41 -4.93 -1.52 -7.46
N LEU A 42 -4.52 -1.04 -6.28
CA LEU A 42 -3.73 -1.84 -5.34
C LEU A 42 -4.51 -3.04 -4.82
N MET A 43 -5.76 -2.86 -4.40
CA MET A 43 -6.63 -3.93 -3.88
C MET A 43 -7.03 -4.93 -4.97
N ASP A 44 -7.15 -4.47 -6.21
CA ASP A 44 -7.41 -5.31 -7.37
C ASP A 44 -6.22 -6.21 -7.66
N LYS A 45 -5.00 -5.67 -7.70
CA LYS A 45 -3.78 -6.40 -8.11
C LYS A 45 -3.09 -7.15 -6.98
N CYS A 46 -3.27 -6.71 -5.75
CA CYS A 46 -2.60 -7.27 -4.59
C CYS A 46 -3.62 -7.65 -3.54
N ASP A 47 -3.25 -8.59 -2.68
CA ASP A 47 -3.96 -8.92 -1.45
C ASP A 47 -3.39 -8.05 -0.32
N LEU A 48 -4.07 -6.95 0.01
CA LEU A 48 -3.74 -6.05 1.12
C LEU A 48 -4.32 -6.60 2.43
N HIS A 49 -3.61 -7.56 3.02
CA HIS A 49 -4.09 -8.28 4.19
C HIS A 49 -3.82 -7.59 5.54
N THR A 50 -2.90 -6.61 5.62
CA THR A 50 -2.58 -5.96 6.91
C THR A 50 -2.15 -4.50 6.76
N ILE A 51 -2.68 -3.65 7.65
CA ILE A 51 -2.26 -2.26 7.83
C ILE A 51 -1.87 -2.06 9.30
N LEU A 52 -0.59 -1.75 9.55
CA LEU A 52 -0.08 -1.41 10.87
C LEU A 52 0.01 0.11 11.00
N ARG A 53 -0.81 0.69 11.89
CA ARG A 53 -0.70 2.12 12.24
C ARG A 53 0.42 2.31 13.25
N LEU A 54 1.37 3.19 12.96
CA LEU A 54 2.50 3.44 13.84
C LEU A 54 2.22 4.60 14.81
N PRO A 55 2.75 4.53 16.06
CA PRO A 55 2.65 5.63 17.00
C PRO A 55 3.43 6.85 16.54
N THR A 56 3.05 8.04 17.01
CA THR A 56 3.78 9.28 16.74
C THR A 56 5.10 9.32 17.52
N GLY A 57 6.09 10.07 17.01
CA GLY A 57 7.36 10.29 17.70
C GLY A 57 8.44 9.22 17.50
N ILE A 58 8.18 8.20 16.67
CA ILE A 58 9.18 7.17 16.32
C ILE A 58 10.11 7.58 15.16
N PHE A 59 9.67 8.50 14.31
CA PHE A 59 10.47 9.05 13.22
C PHE A 59 11.02 10.43 13.62
N TYR A 60 12.19 10.77 13.08
CA TYR A 60 12.88 12.05 13.33
C TYR A 60 11.97 13.27 13.05
N ALA A 61 11.08 13.17 12.06
CA ALA A 61 10.08 14.18 11.77
C ALA A 61 8.92 14.09 12.79
N GLN A 62 8.92 14.99 13.78
CA GLN A 62 7.83 15.08 14.76
C GLN A 62 6.50 15.42 14.09
N GLY A 63 5.41 14.80 14.56
CA GLY A 63 4.04 15.06 14.11
C GLY A 63 3.58 14.24 12.90
N VAL A 64 4.45 13.47 12.24
CA VAL A 64 4.06 12.65 11.10
C VAL A 64 3.35 11.36 11.57
N LYS A 65 2.11 11.18 11.13
CA LYS A 65 1.37 9.90 11.26
C LYS A 65 1.71 9.00 10.07
N THR A 66 2.13 7.78 10.35
CA THR A 66 2.57 6.82 9.33
C THR A 66 1.95 5.44 9.55
N ASN A 67 1.90 4.66 8.48
CA ASN A 67 1.38 3.31 8.46
C ASN A 67 2.32 2.41 7.66
N VAL A 68 2.31 1.12 7.98
CA VAL A 68 2.95 0.07 7.18
C VAL A 68 1.86 -0.77 6.53
N LEU A 69 1.87 -0.82 5.21
CA LEU A 69 0.96 -1.65 4.41
C LEU A 69 1.69 -2.94 4.06
N PHE A 70 1.08 -4.08 4.34
CA PHE A 70 1.59 -5.40 3.98
C PHE A 70 0.65 -6.01 2.94
N PHE A 71 1.23 -6.41 1.81
CA PHE A 71 0.45 -7.00 0.72
C PHE A 71 1.25 -8.02 -0.08
N ASN A 72 0.52 -8.98 -0.66
CA ASN A 72 1.03 -9.98 -1.59
C ASN A 72 0.56 -9.66 -3.00
N ARG A 73 1.41 -9.86 -4.01
CA ARG A 73 1.01 -9.66 -5.40
C ARG A 73 0.19 -10.86 -5.88
N GLY A 74 -1.01 -10.59 -6.37
CA GLY A 74 -1.88 -11.59 -6.98
C GLY A 74 -1.29 -12.20 -8.25
N THR A 75 -1.86 -13.33 -8.68
CA THR A 75 -1.58 -13.90 -10.00
C THR A 75 -2.28 -13.15 -11.12
N ASP A 76 -3.45 -12.60 -10.80
CA ASP A 76 -4.29 -11.82 -11.70
C ASP A 76 -4.34 -10.35 -11.27
N ASP A 77 -4.99 -9.51 -12.07
CA ASP A 77 -5.04 -8.06 -11.88
C ASP A 77 -6.37 -7.56 -11.30
N LYS A 78 -7.23 -8.45 -10.78
CA LYS A 78 -8.56 -8.09 -10.26
C LYS A 78 -8.91 -8.88 -8.99
N ASP A 79 -9.63 -8.23 -8.08
CA ASP A 79 -10.29 -8.83 -6.91
C ASP A 79 -9.36 -9.68 -6.01
N ASN A 80 -8.09 -9.28 -5.85
CA ASN A 80 -7.14 -10.04 -5.02
C ASN A 80 -7.27 -9.76 -3.51
N THR A 81 -7.67 -8.54 -3.10
CA THR A 81 -7.99 -8.23 -1.70
C THR A 81 -9.44 -8.63 -1.40
N LYS A 82 -9.64 -9.41 -0.33
CA LYS A 82 -10.98 -9.88 0.12
C LYS A 82 -11.48 -9.15 1.34
#